data_AF-A0A3B8KZ43-F1
#
_entry.id   AF-A0A3B8KZ43-F1
#
_cell.length_a   1.000
_cell.length_b   1.000
_cell.length_c   1.000
_cell.angle_alpha   90.00
_cell.angle_beta   90.00
_cell.angle_gamma   90.00
#
_symmetry.space_group_name_H-M   'P 1'
#
loop_
_entity.id
_entity.type
_entity.pdbx_description
1 polymer ?
#
loop_
_entity_poly.entity_id
_entity_poly.type
_entity_poly.pdbx_seq_one_letter_code
_entity_poly.pdbx_strand_id
1 'polypeptide(L)'
;MCDRIVPACKLISCHREAMPEQQFISADCFRQFAQRVLVKAGLSPGEVSDVIEPLVYASLRGIDTHGVRNFKSYYVDTIIDGSIDPQATIDVEFETPMSARANGRNGLGLVAAAWGMRLAIEKASASGIGMVCIRNSNHLGAAGYFAYLAIEHDMIGVSMSGHLYGEGTSRGMAPVFSLQPMFGTNP
;
A
#
# COMPACT_ATOMS: atom_id res chain seq x y z
N MET A 1 -5.38 28.30 -54.58
CA MET A 1 -5.83 26.99 -55.10
C MET A 1 -5.27 25.87 -54.22
N CYS A 2 -5.67 25.82 -52.94
CA CYS A 2 -5.64 24.61 -52.09
C CYS A 2 -6.31 24.92 -50.73
N ASP A 3 -7.58 25.34 -50.75
CA ASP A 3 -8.37 25.68 -49.55
C ASP A 3 -9.37 24.58 -49.17
N ARG A 4 -8.98 23.30 -49.28
CA ARG A 4 -9.82 22.20 -48.79
C ARG A 4 -8.96 21.07 -48.25
N ILE A 5 -9.43 20.53 -47.11
CA ILE A 5 -9.00 19.33 -46.38
C ILE A 5 -8.12 19.63 -45.15
N VAL A 6 -8.72 20.14 -44.06
CA VAL A 6 -8.68 19.51 -42.72
C VAL A 6 -9.95 19.93 -41.96
N PRO A 7 -10.82 19.01 -41.50
CA PRO A 7 -11.98 19.37 -40.69
C PRO A 7 -11.53 19.77 -39.28
N ALA A 8 -12.31 20.66 -38.66
CA ALA A 8 -12.10 21.24 -37.33
C ALA A 8 -11.55 20.25 -36.28
N CYS A 9 -10.23 20.28 -36.07
CA CYS A 9 -9.67 19.86 -34.80
C CYS A 9 -10.00 21.01 -33.83
N LYS A 10 -11.06 20.84 -33.03
CA LYS A 10 -11.26 21.64 -31.82
C LYS A 10 -10.00 21.45 -30.99
N LEU A 11 -9.08 22.41 -31.13
CA LEU A 11 -7.97 22.63 -30.22
C LEU A 11 -8.55 22.48 -28.82
N ILE A 12 -8.09 21.45 -28.11
CA ILE A 12 -8.19 21.37 -26.66
C ILE A 12 -7.58 22.70 -26.20
N SER A 13 -8.43 23.64 -25.82
CA SER A 13 -7.99 24.81 -25.08
C SER A 13 -7.24 24.24 -23.89
N CYS A 14 -5.93 24.45 -23.89
CA CYS A 14 -5.11 24.21 -22.72
C CYS A 14 -5.57 25.24 -21.68
N HIS A 15 -6.71 24.95 -21.05
CA HIS A 15 -7.15 25.64 -19.87
C HIS A 15 -6.08 25.34 -18.83
N ARG A 16 -5.10 26.24 -18.72
CA ARG A 16 -4.37 26.44 -17.47
C ARG A 16 -5.40 26.93 -16.46
N GLU A 17 -6.23 26.02 -15.97
CA GLU A 17 -6.89 26.23 -14.69
C GLU A 17 -5.76 26.49 -13.70
N ALA A 18 -5.82 27.62 -12.99
CA ALA A 18 -4.88 27.89 -11.93
C ALA A 18 -4.92 26.69 -10.98
N MET A 19 -3.77 26.02 -10.80
CA MET A 19 -3.70 24.94 -9.84
C MET A 19 -4.20 25.49 -8.50
N PRO A 20 -5.15 24.81 -7.83
CA PRO A 20 -5.67 25.28 -6.55
C PRO A 20 -4.50 25.50 -5.60
N GLU A 21 -4.65 26.48 -4.71
CA GLU A 21 -3.63 26.83 -3.72
C GLU A 21 -3.13 25.57 -3.01
N GLN A 22 -1.87 25.22 -3.23
CA GLN A 22 -1.26 24.03 -2.64
C GLN A 22 -0.66 24.39 -1.28
N GLN A 23 -1.07 23.66 -0.25
CA GLN A 23 -0.46 23.76 1.08
C GLN A 23 0.59 22.67 1.24
N PHE A 24 1.82 23.08 1.57
CA PHE A 24 2.90 22.16 1.88
C PHE A 24 2.86 21.78 3.35
N ILE A 25 2.90 20.47 3.61
CA ILE A 25 2.94 19.90 4.95
C ILE A 25 4.26 19.14 5.07
N SER A 26 5.03 19.40 6.13
CA SER A 26 6.25 18.62 6.38
C SER A 26 5.91 17.19 6.77
N ALA A 27 6.79 16.25 6.41
CA ALA A 27 6.65 14.85 6.79
C ALA A 27 6.50 14.69 8.31
N ASP A 28 7.26 15.44 9.11
CA ASP A 28 7.21 15.36 10.57
C ASP A 28 5.89 15.88 11.14
N CYS A 29 5.32 16.94 10.55
CA CYS A 29 4.00 17.42 10.92
C CYS A 29 2.94 16.34 10.69
N PHE A 30 3.00 15.68 9.52
CA PHE A 30 2.11 14.56 9.21
C PHE A 30 2.32 13.38 10.16
N ARG A 31 3.56 12.95 10.44
CA ARG A 31 3.86 11.85 11.37
C ARG A 31 3.23 12.09 12.74
N GLN A 32 3.43 13.28 13.31
CA GLN A 32 2.87 13.64 14.62
C GLN A 32 1.34 13.65 14.60
N PHE A 33 0.73 14.18 13.54
CA PHE A 33 -0.72 14.17 13.37
C PHE A 33 -1.27 12.74 13.26
N ALA A 34 -0.72 11.94 12.35
CA ALA A 34 -1.15 10.59 12.07
C ALA A 34 -0.99 9.68 13.30
N GLN A 35 0.10 9.83 14.06
CA GLN A 35 0.31 9.09 15.30
C GLN A 35 -0.81 9.32 16.31
N ARG A 36 -1.19 10.58 16.56
CA ARG A 36 -2.30 10.90 17.48
C ARG A 36 -3.62 10.33 17.00
N VAL A 37 -3.88 10.36 15.70
CA VAL A 37 -5.11 9.82 15.10
C VAL A 37 -5.17 8.31 15.24
N LEU A 38 -4.11 7.59 14.86
CA LEU A 38 -4.08 6.12 14.88
C LEU A 38 -4.15 5.56 16.30
N VAL A 39 -3.42 6.15 17.26
CA VAL A 39 -3.53 5.75 18.67
C VAL A 39 -4.95 5.96 19.19
N LYS A 40 -5.58 7.09 18.85
CA LYS A 40 -6.97 7.36 19.24
C LYS A 40 -7.98 6.45 18.53
N ALA A 41 -7.68 6.01 17.32
CA ALA A 41 -8.46 5.02 16.58
C ALA A 41 -8.27 3.59 17.12
N GLY A 42 -7.40 3.40 18.12
CA GLY A 42 -7.20 2.11 18.79
C GLY A 42 -6.10 1.25 18.19
N LEU A 43 -5.19 1.80 17.39
CA LEU A 43 -4.00 1.06 16.94
C LEU A 43 -2.93 1.03 18.05
N SER A 44 -2.24 -0.09 18.20
CA SER A 44 -1.18 -0.24 19.19
C SER A 44 -0.01 0.71 18.92
N PRO A 45 0.57 1.40 19.92
CA PRO A 45 1.65 2.36 19.70
C PRO A 45 2.85 1.81 18.93
N GLY A 46 3.16 0.51 19.08
CA GLY A 46 4.26 -0.16 18.36
C GLY A 46 4.01 -0.38 16.87
N GLU A 47 2.74 -0.37 16.43
CA GLU A 47 2.35 -0.62 15.04
C GLU A 47 2.09 0.69 14.26
N VAL A 48 2.04 1.82 14.96
CA VAL A 48 1.74 3.13 14.37
C VAL A 48 2.75 3.52 13.29
N SER A 49 4.05 3.27 13.52
CA SER A 49 5.10 3.53 12.52
C SER A 49 4.91 2.69 11.26
N ASP A 50 4.39 1.48 11.40
CA ASP A 50 4.19 0.55 10.29
C ASP A 50 3.08 1.01 9.34
N VAL A 51 2.20 1.90 9.81
CA VAL A 51 1.20 2.58 8.97
C VAL A 51 1.74 3.89 8.42
N ILE A 52 2.45 4.68 9.22
CA ILE A 52 2.84 6.04 8.86
C ILE A 52 3.99 6.07 7.84
N GLU A 53 5.05 5.31 8.09
CA GLU A 53 6.27 5.39 7.27
C GLU A 53 6.06 4.94 5.81
N PRO A 54 5.27 3.90 5.48
CA PRO A 54 4.96 3.60 4.08
C PRO A 54 4.26 4.76 3.34
N LEU A 55 3.36 5.48 4.02
CA LEU A 55 2.62 6.60 3.43
C LEU A 55 3.52 7.82 3.20
N VAL A 56 4.38 8.11 4.17
CA VAL A 56 5.40 9.17 4.06
C VAL A 56 6.41 8.81 2.97
N TYR A 57 6.89 7.56 2.94
CA TYR A 57 7.79 7.06 1.90
C TYR A 57 7.22 7.28 0.50
N ALA A 58 5.95 6.93 0.30
CA ALA A 58 5.28 7.06 -0.98
C ALA A 58 5.12 8.53 -1.39
N SER A 59 4.64 9.39 -0.49
CA SER A 59 4.49 10.83 -0.80
C SER A 59 5.83 11.53 -1.05
N LEU A 60 6.87 11.24 -0.28
CA LEU A 60 8.20 11.82 -0.50
C LEU A 60 8.85 11.39 -1.83
N ARG A 61 8.35 10.30 -2.44
CA ARG A 61 8.81 9.79 -3.74
C ARG A 61 7.85 10.11 -4.89
N GLY A 62 6.83 10.93 -4.64
CA GLY A 62 5.83 11.31 -5.66
C GLY A 62 4.86 10.20 -6.04
N ILE A 63 4.73 9.15 -5.21
CA ILE A 63 3.76 8.06 -5.37
C ILE A 63 2.48 8.41 -4.60
N ASP A 64 1.90 9.58 -4.90
CA ASP A 64 0.81 10.16 -4.11
C ASP A 64 -0.49 9.33 -4.11
N THR A 65 -0.66 8.46 -5.11
CA THR A 65 -1.77 7.50 -5.17
C THR A 65 -1.74 6.46 -4.04
N HIS A 66 -0.60 6.29 -3.36
CA HIS A 66 -0.41 5.37 -2.24
C HIS A 66 0.19 6.06 -1.01
N GLY A 67 0.28 7.39 -1.01
CA GLY A 67 0.87 8.19 0.06
C GLY A 67 -0.16 8.71 1.06
N VAL A 68 0.16 9.85 1.68
CA VAL A 68 -0.63 10.44 2.78
C VAL A 68 -2.09 10.72 2.42
N ARG A 69 -2.42 10.87 1.12
CA ARG A 69 -3.79 11.01 0.60
C ARG A 69 -4.71 9.88 1.06
N ASN A 70 -4.18 8.65 1.15
CA ASN A 70 -4.98 7.48 1.51
C ASN A 70 -5.15 7.31 3.02
N PHE A 71 -4.45 8.11 3.84
CA PHE A 71 -4.45 8.00 5.30
C PHE A 71 -5.86 7.95 5.88
N LYS A 72 -6.73 8.86 5.44
CA LYS A 72 -8.12 8.91 5.92
C LYS A 72 -8.93 7.72 5.41
N SER A 73 -9.08 7.58 4.09
CA SER A 73 -10.08 6.70 3.50
C SER A 73 -9.75 5.21 3.60
N TYR A 74 -8.47 4.83 3.51
CA TYR A 74 -8.06 3.42 3.47
C TYR A 74 -7.61 2.87 4.82
N TYR A 75 -7.35 3.73 5.80
CA TYR A 75 -6.77 3.32 7.08
C TYR A 75 -7.58 3.80 8.27
N VAL A 76 -7.87 5.10 8.37
CA VAL A 76 -8.63 5.63 9.52
C VAL A 76 -10.12 5.28 9.42
N ASP A 77 -10.76 5.53 8.28
CA ASP A 77 -12.20 5.32 8.10
C ASP A 77 -12.56 3.83 8.24
N THR A 78 -11.74 2.93 7.70
CA THR A 78 -11.92 1.47 7.80
C THR A 78 -11.76 0.92 9.21
N ILE A 79 -10.99 1.60 10.07
CA ILE A 79 -10.93 1.27 11.50
C ILE A 79 -12.19 1.78 12.20
N ILE A 80 -12.61 3.02 11.90
CA ILE A 80 -13.78 3.65 12.52
C ILE A 80 -15.08 2.91 12.18
N ASP A 81 -15.22 2.44 10.93
CA ASP A 81 -16.41 1.71 10.47
C ASP A 81 -16.41 0.22 10.84
N GLY A 82 -15.30 -0.28 11.41
CA GLY A 82 -15.14 -1.66 11.87
C GLY A 82 -14.85 -2.67 10.76
N SER A 83 -14.61 -2.23 9.53
CA SER A 83 -14.20 -3.11 8.42
C SER A 83 -12.81 -3.71 8.65
N ILE A 84 -11.95 -3.02 9.38
CA ILE A 84 -10.61 -3.48 9.79
C ILE A 84 -10.51 -3.44 11.31
N ASP A 85 -10.02 -4.53 11.90
CA ASP A 85 -9.72 -4.59 13.32
C ASP A 85 -8.31 -4.00 13.58
N PRO A 86 -8.20 -2.85 14.30
CA PRO A 86 -6.91 -2.24 14.62
C PRO A 86 -6.11 -3.01 15.67
N GLN A 87 -6.69 -4.06 16.27
CA GLN A 87 -6.06 -4.95 17.23
C GLN A 87 -5.85 -6.37 16.66
N ALA A 88 -6.03 -6.53 15.34
CA ALA A 88 -5.78 -7.78 14.66
C ALA A 88 -4.33 -8.24 14.86
N THR A 89 -4.16 -9.41 15.47
CA THR A 89 -2.85 -10.03 15.67
C THR A 89 -2.51 -10.96 14.51
N ILE A 90 -1.28 -10.88 14.02
CA ILE A 90 -0.81 -11.73 12.94
C ILE A 90 -0.57 -13.13 13.48
N ASP A 91 -1.18 -14.12 12.85
CA ASP A 91 -1.15 -15.52 13.28
C ASP A 91 -0.27 -16.35 12.34
N VAL A 92 0.83 -16.90 12.85
CA VAL A 92 1.75 -17.75 12.07
C VAL A 92 1.16 -19.16 11.99
N GLU A 93 0.66 -19.52 10.81
CA GLU A 93 -0.01 -20.80 10.58
C GLU A 93 0.96 -21.93 10.24
N PHE A 94 2.14 -21.59 9.72
CA PHE A 94 3.18 -22.54 9.34
C PHE A 94 4.53 -21.83 9.25
N GLU A 95 5.60 -22.49 9.70
CA GLU A 95 6.94 -21.90 9.74
C GLU A 95 8.03 -22.94 9.48
N THR A 96 9.05 -22.52 8.74
CA THR A 96 10.31 -23.22 8.51
C THR A 96 11.49 -22.27 8.78
N PRO A 97 12.74 -22.74 8.76
CA PRO A 97 13.90 -21.86 8.87
C PRO A 97 13.96 -20.78 7.78
N MET A 98 13.43 -21.04 6.59
CA MET A 98 13.50 -20.15 5.41
C MET A 98 12.17 -19.50 5.03
N SER A 99 11.05 -19.94 5.60
CA SER A 99 9.72 -19.45 5.19
C SER A 99 8.68 -19.43 6.29
N ALA A 100 7.64 -18.61 6.10
CA ALA A 100 6.45 -18.65 6.94
C ALA A 100 5.18 -18.35 6.13
N ARG A 101 4.05 -18.90 6.58
CA ARG A 101 2.71 -18.51 6.16
C ARG A 101 1.96 -17.95 7.36
N ALA A 102 1.37 -16.77 7.20
CA ALA A 102 0.61 -16.12 8.25
C ALA A 102 -0.76 -15.63 7.79
N ASN A 103 -1.65 -15.44 8.76
CA ASN A 103 -2.98 -14.87 8.60
C ASN A 103 -3.00 -13.48 9.24
N GLY A 104 -3.30 -12.45 8.45
CA GLY A 104 -3.37 -11.07 8.91
C GLY A 104 -4.64 -10.72 9.67
N ARG A 105 -5.57 -11.67 9.84
CA ARG A 105 -6.82 -11.54 10.60
C ARG A 105 -7.66 -10.31 10.23
N ASN A 106 -7.71 -9.97 8.95
CA ASN A 106 -8.40 -8.79 8.43
C ASN A 106 -7.89 -7.46 9.04
N GLY A 107 -6.64 -7.45 9.52
CA GLY A 107 -5.95 -6.27 10.02
C GLY A 107 -5.42 -5.37 8.91
N LEU A 108 -4.71 -4.31 9.30
CA LEU A 108 -4.11 -3.35 8.38
C LEU A 108 -3.02 -4.02 7.53
N GLY A 109 -3.12 -3.84 6.21
CA GLY A 109 -2.14 -4.40 5.24
C GLY A 109 -0.72 -3.90 5.45
N LEU A 110 -0.57 -2.62 5.81
CA LEU A 110 0.73 -2.00 6.07
C LEU A 110 1.46 -2.65 7.25
N VAL A 111 0.74 -2.91 8.35
CA VAL A 111 1.28 -3.56 9.55
C VAL A 111 1.69 -5.00 9.22
N ALA A 112 0.80 -5.75 8.56
CA ALA A 112 1.07 -7.12 8.18
C ALA A 112 2.29 -7.25 7.26
N ALA A 113 2.40 -6.39 6.25
CA ALA A 113 3.52 -6.41 5.31
C ALA A 113 4.85 -5.98 5.94
N ALA A 114 4.85 -4.99 6.84
CA ALA A 114 6.04 -4.59 7.59
C ALA A 114 6.55 -5.74 8.47
N TRP A 115 5.64 -6.38 9.22
CA TRP A 115 5.94 -7.58 10.00
C TRP A 115 6.51 -8.70 9.12
N GLY A 116 5.86 -8.98 7.98
CA GLY A 116 6.25 -10.07 7.08
C GLY A 116 7.65 -9.87 6.48
N MET A 117 7.97 -8.64 6.08
CA MET A 117 9.30 -8.33 5.56
C MET A 117 10.37 -8.42 6.66
N ARG A 118 10.10 -7.92 7.88
CA ARG A 118 11.04 -8.06 9.01
C ARG A 118 11.35 -9.53 9.30
N LEU A 119 10.33 -10.39 9.32
CA LEU A 119 10.51 -11.83 9.51
C LEU A 119 11.26 -12.47 8.33
N ALA A 120 11.01 -12.04 7.09
CA ALA A 120 11.76 -12.50 5.93
C ALA A 120 13.25 -12.13 6.02
N ILE A 121 13.56 -10.91 6.43
CA ILE A 121 14.94 -10.43 6.66
C ILE A 121 15.62 -11.27 7.75
N GLU A 122 14.94 -11.52 8.87
CA GLU A 122 15.46 -12.35 9.97
C GLU A 122 15.83 -13.76 9.46
N LYS A 123 14.92 -14.40 8.73
CA LYS A 123 15.14 -15.73 8.15
C LYS A 123 16.26 -15.75 7.11
N ALA A 124 16.30 -14.73 6.25
CA ALA A 124 17.35 -14.56 5.26
C ALA A 124 18.73 -14.38 5.90
N SER A 125 18.82 -13.63 7.00
CA SER A 125 20.06 -13.47 7.77
C SER A 125 20.61 -14.80 8.29
N ALA A 126 19.74 -15.75 8.66
CA ALA A 126 20.13 -17.04 9.20
C ALA A 126 20.37 -18.11 8.11
N SER A 127 19.60 -18.07 7.03
CA SER A 127 19.50 -19.18 6.06
C SER A 127 19.85 -18.80 4.62
N GLY A 128 20.20 -17.54 4.35
CA GLY A 128 20.49 -17.00 3.01
C GLY A 128 19.25 -16.59 2.21
N ILE A 129 18.06 -17.09 2.56
CA ILE A 129 16.78 -16.69 1.97
C ILE A 129 15.66 -16.71 3.03
N GLY A 130 14.73 -15.77 2.91
CA GLY A 130 13.53 -15.69 3.72
C GLY A 130 12.31 -15.36 2.86
N MET A 131 11.22 -16.09 3.05
CA MET A 131 9.96 -15.85 2.33
C MET A 131 8.76 -15.91 3.26
N VAL A 132 7.95 -14.85 3.29
CA VAL A 132 6.74 -14.80 4.11
C VAL A 132 5.52 -14.53 3.23
N CYS A 133 4.53 -15.41 3.32
CA CYS A 133 3.25 -15.26 2.65
C CYS A 133 2.16 -14.90 3.67
N ILE A 134 1.42 -13.83 3.42
CA ILE A 134 0.34 -13.38 4.30
C ILE A 134 -0.98 -13.43 3.55
N ARG A 135 -1.99 -14.04 4.17
CA ARG A 135 -3.37 -14.06 3.67
C ARG A 135 -4.30 -13.30 4.60
N ASN A 136 -5.50 -12.98 4.11
CA ASN A 136 -6.54 -12.32 4.91
C ASN A 136 -6.03 -11.02 5.56
N SER A 137 -5.48 -10.14 4.71
CA SER A 137 -4.96 -8.83 5.06
C SER A 137 -5.57 -7.78 4.10
N ASN A 138 -5.25 -6.50 4.30
CA ASN A 138 -5.86 -5.38 3.59
C ASN A 138 -4.85 -4.60 2.73
N HIS A 139 -5.21 -3.38 2.32
CA HIS A 139 -4.44 -2.55 1.40
C HIS A 139 -2.96 -2.38 1.81
N LEU A 140 -2.05 -2.81 0.92
CA LEU A 140 -0.59 -2.80 1.08
C LEU A 140 0.03 -1.40 0.90
N GLY A 141 -0.66 -0.41 0.32
CA GLY A 141 0.01 0.84 -0.06
C GLY A 141 1.09 0.61 -1.12
N ALA A 142 2.18 1.37 -1.06
CA ALA A 142 3.28 1.24 -2.02
C ALA A 142 4.15 0.01 -1.72
N ALA A 143 3.98 -1.07 -2.49
CA ALA A 143 4.71 -2.34 -2.33
C ALA A 143 6.24 -2.16 -2.23
N GLY A 144 6.79 -1.21 -2.99
CA GLY A 144 8.21 -0.88 -2.98
C GLY A 144 8.76 -0.46 -1.62
N TYR A 145 7.94 0.06 -0.70
CA TYR A 145 8.37 0.37 0.67
C TYR A 145 8.85 -0.88 1.41
N PHE A 146 8.10 -1.98 1.32
CA PHE A 146 8.45 -3.20 2.03
C PHE A 146 9.69 -3.84 1.42
N ALA A 147 9.80 -3.87 0.09
CA ALA A 147 11.05 -4.29 -0.55
C ALA A 147 12.25 -3.42 -0.13
N TYR A 148 12.03 -2.11 0.05
CA TYR A 148 13.05 -1.16 0.49
C TYR A 148 13.60 -1.46 1.89
N LEU A 149 12.79 -2.01 2.81
CA LEU A 149 13.25 -2.36 4.17
C LEU A 149 14.43 -3.32 4.17
N ALA A 150 14.53 -4.22 3.18
CA ALA A 150 15.63 -5.18 3.09
C ALA A 150 16.98 -4.52 2.75
N ILE A 151 16.96 -3.34 2.12
CA ILE A 151 18.18 -2.63 1.70
C ILE A 151 19.02 -2.21 2.91
N GLU A 152 18.38 -1.84 4.02
CA GLU A 152 19.09 -1.47 5.27
C GLU A 152 19.87 -2.64 5.89
N HIS A 153 19.62 -3.86 5.42
CA HIS A 153 20.26 -5.09 5.87
C HIS A 153 21.22 -5.71 4.84
N ASP A 154 21.59 -4.97 3.79
CA ASP A 154 22.41 -5.48 2.67
C ASP A 154 21.77 -6.69 1.97
N MET A 155 20.44 -6.67 1.83
CA MET A 155 19.65 -7.74 1.22
C MET A 155 18.80 -7.26 0.05
N ILE A 156 18.48 -8.19 -0.86
CA ILE A 156 17.49 -7.99 -1.91
C ILE A 156 16.09 -8.23 -1.32
N GLY A 157 15.24 -7.22 -1.39
CA GLY A 157 13.83 -7.31 -1.00
C GLY A 157 12.90 -7.50 -2.19
N VAL A 158 11.93 -8.40 -2.07
CA VAL A 158 10.82 -8.57 -3.03
C VAL A 158 9.51 -8.48 -2.27
N SER A 159 8.59 -7.66 -2.76
CA SER A 159 7.24 -7.52 -2.22
C SER A 159 6.24 -7.59 -3.37
N MET A 160 5.18 -8.37 -3.18
CA MET A 160 4.12 -8.56 -4.15
C MET A 160 2.80 -8.56 -3.40
N SER A 161 1.74 -8.05 -4.03
CA SER A 161 0.39 -8.22 -3.51
C SER A 161 -0.56 -8.64 -4.62
N GLY A 162 -1.47 -9.54 -4.29
CA GLY A 162 -2.58 -9.92 -5.15
C GLY A 162 -3.87 -9.80 -4.38
N HIS A 163 -4.92 -9.34 -5.04
CA HIS A 163 -6.27 -9.45 -4.49
C HIS A 163 -6.89 -10.78 -4.91
N LEU A 164 -7.45 -11.51 -3.93
CA LEU A 164 -8.19 -12.73 -4.20
C LEU A 164 -9.56 -12.41 -4.82
N TYR A 165 -10.05 -13.37 -5.59
CA TYR A 165 -11.38 -13.34 -6.19
C TYR A 165 -12.46 -13.55 -5.12
N GLY A 166 -13.42 -12.62 -5.01
CA GLY A 166 -14.58 -12.76 -4.13
C GLY A 166 -15.63 -11.66 -4.34
N GLU A 167 -16.83 -11.85 -3.78
CA GLU A 167 -17.84 -10.79 -3.72
C GLU A 167 -17.28 -9.58 -2.94
N GLY A 168 -17.53 -8.37 -3.43
CA GLY A 168 -17.06 -7.12 -2.79
C GLY A 168 -15.60 -6.73 -3.07
N THR A 169 -14.87 -7.48 -3.91
CA THR A 169 -13.47 -7.14 -4.27
C THR A 169 -13.38 -6.26 -5.52
N SER A 170 -12.51 -5.26 -5.51
CA SER A 170 -12.30 -4.36 -6.65
C SER A 170 -11.58 -5.09 -7.79
N ARG A 171 -12.16 -5.07 -9.00
CA ARG A 171 -11.59 -5.68 -10.21
C ARG A 171 -11.04 -4.56 -11.10
N GLY A 172 -9.73 -4.55 -11.31
CA GLY A 172 -9.05 -3.46 -12.03
C GLY A 172 -8.54 -3.86 -13.40
N MET A 173 -8.15 -5.12 -13.59
CA MET A 173 -7.37 -5.57 -14.75
C MET A 173 -8.06 -6.72 -15.48
N ALA A 174 -8.21 -6.57 -16.80
CA ALA A 174 -8.68 -7.63 -17.69
C ALA A 174 -7.49 -8.52 -18.14
N PRO A 175 -7.62 -9.85 -18.10
CA PRO A 175 -6.65 -10.74 -18.75
C PRO A 175 -6.53 -10.45 -20.24
N VAL A 176 -5.39 -10.83 -20.83
CA VAL A 176 -5.21 -10.78 -22.29
C VAL A 176 -6.36 -11.57 -22.95
N PHE A 177 -6.97 -10.95 -23.97
CA PHE A 177 -8.14 -11.47 -24.69
C PHE A 177 -9.47 -11.52 -23.91
N SER A 178 -9.53 -10.91 -22.71
CA SER A 178 -10.78 -10.71 -21.96
C SER A 178 -11.27 -9.26 -22.09
N LEU A 179 -12.59 -9.07 -22.07
CA LEU A 179 -13.24 -7.76 -21.92
C LEU A 179 -13.71 -7.50 -20.48
N GLN A 180 -13.55 -8.49 -19.60
CA GLN A 180 -14.02 -8.42 -18.22
C GLN A 180 -12.83 -8.26 -17.27
N PRO A 181 -12.86 -7.29 -16.34
CA PRO A 181 -11.84 -7.17 -15.32
C PRO A 181 -11.94 -8.37 -14.37
N MET A 182 -10.81 -9.03 -14.14
CA MET A 182 -10.72 -10.23 -13.30
C MET A 182 -9.70 -10.05 -12.17
N PHE A 183 -8.52 -9.50 -12.44
CA PHE A 183 -7.47 -9.34 -11.43
C PHE A 183 -7.45 -7.94 -10.81
N GLY A 184 -6.79 -7.82 -9.66
CA GLY A 184 -6.30 -6.54 -9.17
C GLY A 184 -5.14 -6.01 -10.03
N THR A 185 -4.61 -4.84 -9.67
CA THR A 185 -3.43 -4.25 -10.32
C THR A 185 -2.15 -5.04 -10.07
N ASN A 186 -2.14 -5.88 -9.02
CA ASN A 186 -1.11 -6.85 -8.67
C ASN A 186 0.34 -6.31 -8.78
N PRO A 187 0.72 -5.33 -7.93
CA PRO A 187 2.08 -4.81 -7.89
C PRO A 187 3.08 -5.83 -7.35
#